data_AF-A0A522RKD0-F1
#
_entry.id   AF-A0A522RKD0-F1
#
_cell.length_a   1.000
_cell.length_b   1.000
_cell.length_c   1.000
_cell.angle_alpha   90.00
_cell.angle_beta   90.00
_cell.angle_gamma   90.00
#
_symmetry.space_group_name_H-M   'P 1'
#
loop_
_entity.id
_entity.type
_entity.pdbx_description
1 polymer ?
#
loop_
_entity_poly.entity_id
_entity_poly.type
_entity_poly.pdbx_seq_one_letter_code
_entity_poly.pdbx_strand_id
1 'polypeptide(L)'
;MNKYTLLFLFIVGGVHVSQAQWSFKTDYLKIKITDRGFITSMVNVAKGSPSYHHEFSPKDHPSPLMSLLKKSWAKRDGKTVVNYAYSFPVKAKYVKSKQQFMLTYPGGEVATIAIKPTSKYIRLQLVALHHYNKNEISSIVWGSYKTNIYNLFGEVIGVARDTSKSVDYAIGVLGCDFKTRPGIPVQVSPLQGEGYIIHTPDAKKYPLPNGLHEGQYFPDCGSGGKDWDFYCHPEIYYRGTRGFTAAYIDTNYHGIYLTYHCRNSQIADTAFQAGSPGYPGDRFRTWISYPEE
;
A
#
# COMPACT_ATOMS: atom_id res chain seq x y z
N MET A 1 -69.52 -0.98 13.12
CA MET A 1 -68.28 -1.34 12.44
C MET A 1 -67.50 -0.06 12.19
N ASN A 2 -66.44 0.23 12.95
CA ASN A 2 -65.39 1.17 12.56
C ASN A 2 -64.18 0.95 13.48
N LYS A 3 -63.16 0.30 12.91
CA LYS A 3 -61.88 -0.01 13.53
C LYS A 3 -60.97 1.19 13.29
N TYR A 4 -60.65 1.96 14.33
CA TYR A 4 -59.57 2.93 14.26
C TYR A 4 -58.26 2.23 14.64
N THR A 5 -57.49 1.86 13.62
CA THR A 5 -56.12 1.37 13.76
C THR A 5 -55.20 2.56 14.03
N LEU A 6 -54.67 2.66 15.25
CA LEU A 6 -53.63 3.62 15.61
C LEU A 6 -52.29 3.10 15.08
N LEU A 7 -51.74 3.74 14.05
CA LEU A 7 -50.43 3.41 13.48
C LEU A 7 -49.34 4.13 14.29
N PHE A 8 -48.62 3.41 15.15
CA PHE A 8 -47.40 3.92 15.79
C PHE A 8 -46.26 3.92 14.78
N LEU A 9 -45.90 5.11 14.28
CA LEU A 9 -44.71 5.30 13.44
C LEU A 9 -43.48 5.35 14.36
N PHE A 10 -42.74 4.26 14.47
CA PHE A 10 -41.41 4.26 15.09
C PHE A 10 -40.43 4.96 14.15
N ILE A 11 -40.15 6.24 14.41
CA ILE A 11 -39.00 6.94 13.84
C ILE A 11 -37.77 6.37 14.55
N VAL A 12 -37.14 5.35 13.94
CA VAL A 12 -35.77 4.96 14.29
C VAL A 12 -34.88 6.08 13.77
N GLY A 13 -34.67 7.09 14.63
CA GLY A 13 -33.63 8.09 14.44
C GLY A 13 -32.29 7.37 14.49
N GLY A 14 -31.77 6.99 13.33
CA GLY A 14 -30.41 6.49 13.21
C GLY A 14 -29.48 7.57 13.77
N VAL A 15 -28.83 7.27 14.90
CA VAL A 15 -27.72 8.06 15.38
C VAL A 15 -26.64 7.92 14.32
N HIS A 16 -26.59 8.88 13.39
CA HIS A 16 -25.38 9.12 12.61
C HIS A 16 -24.32 9.56 13.62
N VAL A 17 -23.60 8.58 14.17
CA VAL A 17 -22.33 8.85 14.83
C VAL A 17 -21.48 9.48 13.75
N SER A 18 -21.39 10.81 13.79
CA SER A 18 -20.44 11.56 12.99
C SER A 18 -19.06 11.07 13.44
N GLN A 19 -18.52 10.09 12.72
CA GLN A 19 -17.15 9.64 12.93
C GLN A 19 -16.26 10.87 12.79
N ALA A 20 -15.36 11.08 13.75
CA ALA A 20 -14.49 12.25 13.66
C ALA A 20 -13.69 12.13 12.35
N GLN A 21 -13.79 13.17 11.52
CA GLN A 21 -13.13 13.23 10.22
C GLN A 21 -12.21 14.44 10.18
N TRP A 22 -10.93 14.19 9.91
CA TRP A 22 -9.94 15.24 9.70
C TRP A 22 -9.65 15.37 8.22
N SER A 23 -9.58 16.61 7.74
CA SER A 23 -9.26 16.91 6.35
C SER A 23 -7.91 17.60 6.24
N PHE A 24 -7.11 17.15 5.28
CA PHE A 24 -5.82 17.75 4.93
C PHE A 24 -5.81 18.06 3.44
N LYS A 25 -5.27 19.20 3.06
CA LYS A 25 -5.37 19.71 1.69
C LYS A 25 -4.03 20.30 1.22
N THR A 26 -3.76 20.09 -0.06
CA THR A 26 -2.75 20.77 -0.88
C THR A 26 -3.47 21.54 -2.00
N ASP A 27 -2.73 22.14 -2.93
CA ASP A 27 -3.31 22.78 -4.11
C ASP A 27 -3.91 21.74 -5.09
N TYR A 28 -3.53 20.46 -4.95
CA TYR A 28 -3.90 19.39 -5.87
C TYR A 28 -4.78 18.31 -5.23
N LEU A 29 -4.51 17.96 -3.97
CA LEU A 29 -5.13 16.81 -3.29
C LEU A 29 -5.76 17.23 -1.97
N LYS A 30 -6.98 16.74 -1.70
CA LYS A 30 -7.59 16.77 -0.38
C LYS A 30 -7.83 15.34 0.10
N ILE A 31 -7.33 14.99 1.28
CA ILE A 31 -7.61 13.71 1.91
C ILE A 31 -8.52 13.87 3.13
N LYS A 32 -9.33 12.84 3.42
CA LYS A 32 -10.05 12.72 4.71
C LYS A 32 -9.59 11.48 5.45
N ILE A 33 -9.36 11.63 6.75
CA ILE A 33 -8.92 10.57 7.66
C ILE A 33 -9.96 10.40 8.77
N THR A 34 -10.37 9.16 9.04
CA THR A 34 -11.33 8.81 10.09
C THR A 34 -10.69 8.69 11.47
N ASP A 35 -11.53 8.67 12.50
CA ASP A 35 -11.21 8.32 13.90
C ASP A 35 -10.65 6.92 14.11
N ARG A 36 -10.57 6.08 13.07
CA ARG A 36 -9.85 4.80 13.08
C ARG A 36 -8.48 4.86 12.39
N GLY A 37 -8.11 6.00 11.83
CA GLY A 37 -6.81 6.18 11.16
C GLY A 37 -6.81 5.70 9.71
N PHE A 38 -7.97 5.71 9.05
CA PHE A 38 -8.12 5.33 7.65
C PHE A 38 -8.40 6.55 6.78
N ILE A 39 -7.72 6.63 5.65
CA ILE A 39 -8.06 7.50 4.52
C ILE A 39 -9.28 6.92 3.82
N THR A 40 -10.35 7.72 3.75
CA THR A 40 -11.63 7.36 3.10
C THR A 40 -11.97 8.26 1.93
N SER A 41 -11.11 9.24 1.64
CA SER A 41 -11.32 10.22 0.57
C SER A 41 -9.97 10.76 0.14
N MET A 42 -9.79 10.87 -1.17
CA MET A 42 -8.66 11.43 -1.90
C MET A 42 -9.22 12.18 -3.11
N VAL A 43 -9.52 13.47 -2.93
CA VAL A 43 -10.21 14.29 -3.94
C VAL A 43 -9.22 15.19 -4.66
N ASN A 44 -9.29 15.24 -5.99
CA ASN A 44 -8.60 16.27 -6.77
C ASN A 44 -9.26 17.64 -6.51
N VAL A 45 -8.44 18.59 -6.06
CA VAL A 45 -8.84 19.97 -5.76
C VAL A 45 -8.05 21.01 -6.56
N ALA A 46 -7.34 20.57 -7.61
CA ALA A 46 -6.67 21.45 -8.57
C ALA A 46 -7.71 22.13 -9.47
N LYS A 47 -7.93 23.42 -9.27
CA LYS A 47 -8.83 24.22 -10.10
C LYS A 47 -8.37 24.19 -11.56
N GLY A 48 -9.31 24.00 -12.49
CA GLY A 48 -9.03 23.92 -13.92
C GLY A 48 -8.55 22.55 -14.41
N SER A 49 -8.37 21.57 -13.53
CA SER A 49 -8.13 20.18 -13.92
C SER A 49 -9.42 19.54 -14.48
N PRO A 50 -9.34 18.66 -15.50
CA PRO A 50 -10.49 17.91 -16.02
C PRO A 50 -11.26 17.13 -14.95
N SER A 51 -10.56 16.63 -13.94
CA SER A 51 -11.12 15.86 -12.81
C SER A 51 -11.30 16.68 -11.53
N TYR A 52 -11.48 17.99 -11.62
CA TYR A 52 -11.74 18.81 -10.43
C TYR A 52 -12.94 18.26 -9.63
N HIS A 53 -12.74 18.03 -8.33
CA HIS A 53 -13.67 17.35 -7.41
C HIS A 53 -13.88 15.84 -7.61
N HIS A 54 -13.10 15.19 -8.47
CA HIS A 54 -13.13 13.74 -8.60
C HIS A 54 -12.56 13.05 -7.35
N GLU A 55 -13.25 12.01 -6.88
CA GLU A 55 -12.87 11.18 -5.74
C GLU A 55 -12.10 9.95 -6.23
N PHE A 56 -10.90 9.74 -5.67
CA PHE A 56 -10.01 8.65 -6.06
C PHE A 56 -9.92 7.52 -5.03
N SER A 57 -10.42 7.72 -3.81
CA SER A 57 -10.48 6.64 -2.80
C SER A 57 -11.67 5.72 -3.09
N PRO A 58 -11.47 4.41 -3.26
CA PRO A 58 -12.58 3.46 -3.39
C PRO A 58 -13.41 3.45 -2.10
N LYS A 59 -14.73 3.58 -2.24
CA LYS A 59 -15.68 3.75 -1.11
C LYS A 59 -15.60 2.63 -0.08
N ASP A 60 -15.49 1.38 -0.55
CA ASP A 60 -15.55 0.18 0.29
C ASP A 60 -14.16 -0.40 0.61
N HIS A 61 -13.09 0.27 0.16
CA HIS A 61 -11.70 -0.14 0.40
C HIS A 61 -10.87 1.01 0.97
N PRO A 62 -11.17 1.44 2.22
CA PRO A 62 -10.42 2.51 2.86
C PRO A 62 -8.96 2.11 3.08
N SER A 63 -8.07 3.10 3.05
CA SER A 63 -6.63 2.89 3.17
C SER A 63 -6.14 3.25 4.57
N PRO A 64 -5.39 2.40 5.29
CA PRO A 64 -4.83 2.79 6.57
C PRO A 64 -3.77 3.88 6.36
N LEU A 65 -3.68 4.85 7.28
CA LEU A 65 -2.62 5.86 7.25
C LEU A 65 -1.24 5.20 7.41
N MET A 66 -1.15 4.22 8.33
CA MET A 66 0.00 3.35 8.56
C MET A 66 -0.45 2.06 9.26
N SER A 67 0.11 0.93 8.86
CA SER A 67 -0.11 -0.38 9.48
C SER A 67 1.17 -0.91 10.12
N LEU A 68 1.04 -1.87 11.03
CA LEU A 68 2.17 -2.65 11.54
C LEU A 68 2.16 -4.03 10.90
N LEU A 69 3.31 -4.51 10.44
CA LEU A 69 3.50 -5.91 10.13
C LEU A 69 4.04 -6.60 11.38
N LYS A 70 3.20 -7.46 11.97
CA LYS A 70 3.56 -8.25 13.14
C LYS A 70 4.04 -9.63 12.72
N LYS A 71 4.99 -10.17 13.45
CA LYS A 71 5.44 -11.56 13.34
C LYS A 71 5.09 -12.35 14.59
N SER A 72 4.71 -13.60 14.39
CA SER A 72 4.46 -14.56 15.45
C SER A 72 5.09 -15.90 15.10
N TRP A 73 5.32 -16.74 16.10
CA TRP A 73 5.91 -18.06 15.92
C TRP A 73 4.86 -19.12 16.18
N ALA A 74 4.79 -20.10 15.28
CA ALA A 74 3.97 -21.29 15.46
C ALA A 74 4.86 -22.53 15.33
N LYS A 75 4.50 -23.61 16.04
CA LYS A 75 5.06 -24.93 15.76
C LYS A 75 4.18 -25.62 14.72
N ARG A 76 4.78 -26.06 13.62
CA ARG A 76 4.17 -26.92 12.61
C ARG A 76 5.12 -28.09 12.35
N ASP A 77 4.64 -29.31 12.55
CA ASP A 77 5.41 -30.55 12.36
C ASP A 77 6.79 -30.54 13.06
N GLY A 78 6.82 -30.10 14.32
CA GLY A 78 8.04 -29.97 15.13
C GLY A 78 8.94 -28.77 14.76
N LYS A 79 8.71 -28.11 13.63
CA LYS A 79 9.48 -26.95 13.15
C LYS A 79 8.84 -25.64 13.62
N THR A 80 9.67 -24.67 13.96
CA THR A 80 9.21 -23.29 14.21
C THR A 80 8.99 -22.59 12.87
N VAL A 81 7.78 -22.13 12.62
CA VAL A 81 7.39 -21.33 11.46
C VAL A 81 7.09 -19.91 11.93
N VAL A 82 7.56 -18.92 11.17
CA VAL A 82 7.23 -17.52 11.41
C VAL A 82 6.00 -17.15 10.57
N ASN A 83 4.98 -16.61 11.20
CA ASN A 83 3.81 -16.06 10.53
C ASN A 83 3.89 -14.53 10.54
N TYR A 84 3.40 -13.90 9.47
CA TYR A 84 3.28 -12.45 9.38
C TYR A 84 1.80 -12.07 9.26
N ALA A 85 1.41 -11.02 9.97
CA ALA A 85 0.05 -10.50 9.92
C ALA A 85 0.07 -8.97 9.97
N TYR A 86 -0.77 -8.36 9.13
CA TYR A 86 -1.04 -6.93 9.22
C TYR A 86 -1.89 -6.63 10.46
N SER A 87 -1.50 -5.58 11.17
CA SER A 87 -2.26 -4.98 12.25
C SER A 87 -2.63 -3.57 11.86
N PHE A 88 -3.93 -3.34 11.69
CA PHE A 88 -4.49 -2.04 11.31
C PHE A 88 -4.83 -1.21 12.56
N PRO A 89 -4.79 0.13 12.46
CA PRO A 89 -5.21 0.98 13.57
C PRO A 89 -6.70 0.79 13.85
N VAL A 90 -7.07 0.80 15.12
CA VAL A 90 -8.47 0.72 15.57
C VAL A 90 -8.98 2.07 16.09
N LYS A 91 -8.07 2.99 16.39
CA LYS A 91 -8.38 4.33 16.88
C LYS A 91 -7.30 5.30 16.42
N ALA A 92 -7.72 6.52 16.11
CA ALA A 92 -6.87 7.65 15.79
C ALA A 92 -7.31 8.87 16.61
N LYS A 93 -6.34 9.67 17.03
CA LYS A 93 -6.57 10.97 17.64
C LYS A 93 -5.64 11.99 16.99
N TYR A 94 -6.21 13.06 16.45
CA TYR A 94 -5.42 14.18 15.94
C TYR A 94 -5.17 15.23 17.02
N VAL A 95 -3.91 15.57 17.26
CA VAL A 95 -3.46 16.64 18.15
C VAL A 95 -3.08 17.83 17.29
N LYS A 96 -4.03 18.74 17.05
CA LYS A 96 -3.88 19.89 16.14
C LYS A 96 -2.68 20.78 16.48
N SER A 97 -2.42 21.04 17.75
CA SER A 97 -1.29 21.87 18.21
C SER A 97 0.08 21.31 17.83
N LYS A 98 0.19 19.98 17.69
CA LYS A 98 1.43 19.29 17.32
C LYS A 98 1.45 18.82 15.87
N GLN A 99 0.33 18.98 15.15
CA GLN A 99 0.12 18.42 13.81
C GLN A 99 0.43 16.91 13.75
N GLN A 100 -0.03 16.17 14.76
CA GLN A 100 0.29 14.76 14.93
C GLN A 100 -0.97 13.91 15.11
N PHE A 101 -0.95 12.73 14.51
CA PHE A 101 -1.85 11.63 14.82
C PHE A 101 -1.24 10.70 15.85
N MET A 102 -2.06 10.23 16.78
CA MET A 102 -1.80 9.04 17.58
C MET A 102 -2.68 7.93 17.05
N LEU A 103 -2.08 6.88 16.48
CA LEU A 103 -2.77 5.68 16.02
C LEU A 103 -2.60 4.57 17.07
N THR A 104 -3.71 4.00 17.53
CA THR A 104 -3.71 2.86 18.47
C THR A 104 -4.05 1.58 17.72
N TYR A 105 -3.28 0.53 17.98
CA TYR A 105 -3.45 -0.79 17.38
C TYR A 105 -4.07 -1.78 18.40
N PRO A 106 -4.65 -2.91 17.94
CA PRO A 106 -5.29 -3.90 18.82
C PRO A 106 -4.42 -4.41 19.97
N GLY A 107 -3.10 -4.47 19.79
CA GLY A 107 -2.17 -4.91 20.84
C GLY A 107 -1.80 -3.83 21.86
N GLY A 108 -2.39 -2.63 21.77
CA GLY A 108 -2.07 -1.49 22.62
C GLY A 108 -0.89 -0.65 22.13
N GLU A 109 -0.24 -1.03 21.02
CA GLU A 109 0.81 -0.21 20.43
C GLU A 109 0.25 1.15 20.01
N VAL A 110 1.09 2.19 20.14
CA VAL A 110 0.71 3.56 19.75
C VAL A 110 1.76 4.15 18.82
N ALA A 111 1.38 4.45 17.59
CA ALA A 111 2.22 5.18 16.65
C ALA A 111 1.88 6.67 16.65
N THR A 112 2.91 7.51 16.80
CA THR A 112 2.80 8.96 16.64
C THR A 112 3.25 9.34 15.24
N ILE A 113 2.34 9.87 14.41
CA ILE A 113 2.60 10.25 13.02
C ILE A 113 2.46 11.76 12.87
N ALA A 114 3.52 12.44 12.46
CA ALA A 114 3.43 13.84 12.03
C ALA A 114 2.81 13.91 10.63
N ILE A 115 1.86 14.83 10.45
CA ILE A 115 1.23 15.13 9.17
C ILE A 115 1.42 16.61 8.84
N LYS A 116 2.09 16.89 7.73
CA LYS A 116 2.40 18.25 7.28
C LYS A 116 1.96 18.45 5.83
N PRO A 117 0.78 19.06 5.61
CA PRO A 117 0.40 19.54 4.28
C PRO A 117 1.35 20.63 3.82
N THR A 118 1.72 20.58 2.54
CA THR A 118 2.40 21.65 1.82
C THR A 118 1.52 22.09 0.64
N SER A 119 1.95 23.06 -0.16
CA SER A 119 1.23 23.43 -1.39
C SER A 119 1.14 22.28 -2.39
N LYS A 120 2.18 21.43 -2.49
CA LYS A 120 2.25 20.37 -3.52
C LYS A 120 1.89 18.97 -3.02
N TYR A 121 2.30 18.62 -1.79
CA TYR A 121 2.16 17.27 -1.25
C TYR A 121 1.83 17.26 0.24
N ILE A 122 1.35 16.13 0.75
CA ILE A 122 1.17 15.87 2.18
C ILE A 122 2.33 15.01 2.64
N ARG A 123 3.14 15.49 3.59
CA ARG A 123 4.20 14.70 4.21
C ARG A 123 3.66 13.94 5.42
N LEU A 124 3.92 12.64 5.45
CA LEU A 124 3.69 11.77 6.60
C LEU A 124 5.05 11.34 7.16
N GLN A 125 5.17 11.29 8.49
CA GLN A 125 6.39 10.83 9.14
C GLN A 125 6.05 10.12 10.43
N LEU A 126 6.58 8.92 10.63
CA LEU A 126 6.55 8.26 11.92
C LEU A 126 7.53 8.98 12.85
N VAL A 127 7.02 9.55 13.93
CA VAL A 127 7.80 10.24 14.97
C VAL A 127 8.24 9.24 16.02
N ALA A 128 7.34 8.37 16.47
CA ALA A 128 7.62 7.36 17.49
C ALA A 128 6.64 6.21 17.42
N LEU A 129 7.07 5.03 17.88
CA LEU A 129 6.22 3.88 18.17
C LEU A 129 6.41 3.52 19.65
N HIS A 130 5.31 3.42 20.38
CA HIS A 130 5.28 3.15 21.81
C HIS A 130 4.56 1.83 22.12
N HIS A 131 4.82 1.29 23.31
CA HIS A 131 4.16 0.10 23.85
C HIS A 131 4.23 -1.13 22.93
N TYR A 132 5.32 -1.27 22.18
CA TYR A 132 5.52 -2.36 21.24
C TYR A 132 6.55 -3.36 21.73
N ASN A 133 6.33 -4.64 21.46
CA ASN A 133 7.36 -5.66 21.61
C ASN A 133 8.27 -5.63 20.38
N LYS A 134 9.56 -5.33 20.59
CA LYS A 134 10.56 -5.25 19.52
C LYS A 134 10.69 -6.54 18.73
N ASN A 135 10.40 -7.69 19.33
CA ASN A 135 10.50 -8.98 18.65
C ASN A 135 9.26 -9.29 17.79
N GLU A 136 8.13 -8.64 18.06
CA GLU A 136 6.87 -8.88 17.34
C GLU A 136 6.68 -7.94 16.16
N ILE A 137 7.23 -6.72 16.19
CA ILE A 137 7.11 -5.77 15.08
C ILE A 137 8.22 -6.00 14.06
N SER A 138 7.86 -6.58 12.91
CA SER A 138 8.78 -6.79 11.79
C SER A 138 8.99 -5.53 10.96
N SER A 139 7.91 -4.82 10.63
CA SER A 139 7.96 -3.63 9.78
C SER A 139 6.84 -2.64 10.11
N ILE A 140 7.07 -1.37 9.83
CA ILE A 140 6.00 -0.38 9.62
C ILE A 140 5.63 -0.39 8.14
N VAL A 141 4.36 -0.21 7.82
CA VAL A 141 3.86 -0.18 6.44
C VAL A 141 3.03 1.07 6.20
N TRP A 142 3.44 1.88 5.24
CA TRP A 142 2.70 3.03 4.74
C TRP A 142 1.74 2.56 3.66
N GLY A 143 0.44 2.79 3.85
CA GLY A 143 -0.61 2.23 3.01
C GLY A 143 -0.96 0.77 3.37
N SER A 144 -1.53 -0.02 2.46
CA SER A 144 -1.74 0.27 1.04
C SER A 144 -2.71 1.43 0.78
N TYR A 145 -2.26 2.45 0.04
CA TYR A 145 -3.07 3.59 -0.41
C TYR A 145 -3.78 3.24 -1.72
N LYS A 146 -5.04 2.87 -1.62
CA LYS A 146 -5.87 2.35 -2.71
C LYS A 146 -6.50 3.48 -3.52
N THR A 147 -6.42 3.39 -4.84
CA THR A 147 -7.02 4.34 -5.77
C THR A 147 -8.00 3.64 -6.71
N ASN A 148 -9.06 4.32 -7.17
CA ASN A 148 -9.91 3.81 -8.25
C ASN A 148 -9.30 4.04 -9.67
N ILE A 149 -8.03 4.47 -9.74
CA ILE A 149 -7.26 4.56 -10.98
C ILE A 149 -6.77 3.16 -11.32
N TYR A 150 -6.90 2.75 -12.58
CA TYR A 150 -6.59 1.38 -12.99
C TYR A 150 -5.79 1.26 -14.30
N ASN A 151 -5.51 2.33 -15.03
CA ASN A 151 -4.97 2.26 -16.40
C ASN A 151 -3.44 2.44 -16.52
N LEU A 152 -2.77 3.17 -15.63
CA LEU A 152 -1.31 3.27 -15.65
C LEU A 152 -0.75 3.32 -14.25
N PHE A 153 0.23 2.46 -13.97
CA PHE A 153 0.98 2.47 -12.73
C PHE A 153 2.48 2.70 -12.97
N GLY A 154 3.11 3.47 -12.08
CA GLY A 154 4.55 3.69 -12.02
C GLY A 154 5.14 2.85 -10.90
N GLU A 155 5.92 1.85 -11.29
CA GLU A 155 6.41 0.80 -10.39
C GLU A 155 7.36 1.33 -9.29
N VAL A 156 8.48 1.93 -9.69
CA VAL A 156 9.58 2.34 -8.78
C VAL A 156 9.20 3.53 -7.89
N ILE A 157 8.49 4.51 -8.45
CA ILE A 157 8.14 5.78 -7.79
C ILE A 157 6.68 5.76 -7.27
N GLY A 158 6.04 4.59 -7.25
CA GLY A 158 4.73 4.39 -6.61
C GLY A 158 3.68 5.37 -7.10
N VAL A 159 3.26 5.24 -8.37
CA VAL A 159 2.28 6.15 -9.00
C VAL A 159 1.09 5.37 -9.54
N ALA A 160 -0.11 5.90 -9.37
CA ALA A 160 -1.31 5.54 -10.13
C ALA A 160 -1.72 6.76 -10.96
N ARG A 161 -1.83 6.62 -12.28
CA ARG A 161 -2.12 7.73 -13.20
C ARG A 161 -3.28 7.38 -14.13
N ASP A 162 -4.35 8.16 -14.06
CA ASP A 162 -5.39 8.14 -15.07
C ASP A 162 -4.98 8.98 -16.27
N THR A 163 -4.79 8.33 -17.42
CA THR A 163 -4.41 8.95 -18.70
C THR A 163 -5.60 9.34 -19.57
N SER A 164 -6.84 9.08 -19.15
CA SER A 164 -8.03 9.47 -19.90
C SER A 164 -8.15 10.99 -19.97
N LYS A 165 -8.62 11.51 -21.11
CA LYS A 165 -8.82 12.96 -21.29
C LYS A 165 -9.80 13.56 -20.26
N SER A 166 -10.75 12.76 -19.79
CA SER A 166 -11.74 13.17 -18.78
C SER A 166 -11.17 13.27 -17.37
N VAL A 167 -10.07 12.57 -17.07
CA VAL A 167 -9.50 12.54 -15.72
C VAL A 167 -8.14 13.22 -15.64
N ASP A 168 -7.18 12.81 -16.47
CA ASP A 168 -5.80 13.30 -16.55
C ASP A 168 -5.20 13.69 -15.18
N TYR A 169 -5.06 12.70 -14.30
CA TYR A 169 -4.64 12.91 -12.92
C TYR A 169 -3.78 11.77 -12.40
N ALA A 170 -2.86 12.07 -11.49
CA ALA A 170 -2.00 11.06 -10.89
C ALA A 170 -1.93 11.23 -9.37
N ILE A 171 -1.91 10.10 -8.66
CA ILE A 171 -1.62 9.99 -7.24
C ILE A 171 -0.31 9.23 -7.11
N GLY A 172 0.64 9.83 -6.42
CA GLY A 172 1.96 9.24 -6.18
C GLY A 172 2.35 9.28 -4.71
N VAL A 173 3.17 8.31 -4.29
CA VAL A 173 3.74 8.24 -2.95
C VAL A 173 5.24 8.00 -3.11
N LEU A 174 6.05 8.76 -2.37
CA LEU A 174 7.51 8.65 -2.41
C LEU A 174 8.05 8.48 -1.00
N GLY A 175 8.93 7.48 -0.82
CA GLY A 175 9.72 7.33 0.39
C GLY A 175 10.81 8.43 0.46
N CYS A 176 10.74 9.29 1.48
CA CYS A 176 11.72 10.38 1.68
C CYS A 176 12.87 10.01 2.65
N ASP A 177 12.93 8.75 3.09
CA ASP A 177 13.94 8.24 4.01
C ASP A 177 14.51 6.94 3.40
N PHE A 178 15.83 6.78 3.43
CA PHE A 178 16.51 5.60 2.85
C PHE A 178 16.07 4.27 3.47
N LYS A 179 15.52 4.30 4.69
CA LYS A 179 14.95 3.13 5.36
C LYS A 179 13.54 2.78 4.88
N THR A 180 12.87 3.73 4.23
CA THR A 180 11.53 3.54 3.66
C THR A 180 11.67 3.03 2.23
N ARG A 181 11.38 1.74 2.04
CA ARG A 181 11.51 1.04 0.76
C ARG A 181 10.15 0.91 0.08
N PRO A 182 10.10 0.98 -1.26
CA PRO A 182 8.89 0.66 -2.00
C PRO A 182 8.49 -0.80 -1.79
N GLY A 183 7.17 -1.03 -1.84
CA GLY A 183 6.57 -2.36 -1.87
C GLY A 183 6.09 -2.90 -0.54
N ILE A 184 5.39 -4.03 -0.62
CA ILE A 184 4.97 -4.79 0.54
C ILE A 184 6.19 -5.42 1.24
N PRO A 185 6.21 -5.51 2.57
CA PRO A 185 7.28 -6.19 3.28
C PRO A 185 7.20 -7.71 3.03
N VAL A 186 7.93 -8.20 2.03
CA VAL A 186 8.08 -9.64 1.74
C VAL A 186 9.42 -10.19 2.25
N GLN A 187 9.42 -11.47 2.62
CA GLN A 187 10.59 -12.21 3.12
C GLN A 187 11.25 -13.14 2.09
N VAL A 188 10.69 -13.24 0.89
CA VAL A 188 11.09 -14.22 -0.12
C VAL A 188 11.73 -13.46 -1.29
N SER A 189 12.94 -13.88 -1.69
CA SER A 189 13.84 -13.49 -2.81
C SER A 189 13.99 -12.00 -3.24
N PRO A 190 15.21 -11.49 -3.53
CA PRO A 190 15.44 -10.20 -4.21
C PRO A 190 14.73 -10.07 -5.54
N LEU A 191 14.43 -11.21 -6.13
CA LEU A 191 13.76 -11.35 -7.40
C LEU A 191 12.24 -11.46 -7.23
N GLN A 192 11.67 -11.53 -6.01
CA GLN A 192 10.22 -11.46 -5.85
C GLN A 192 9.78 -10.00 -5.79
N GLY A 193 9.25 -9.57 -6.93
CA GLY A 193 9.16 -8.18 -7.36
C GLY A 193 9.84 -8.01 -8.72
N GLU A 194 10.79 -8.88 -9.09
CA GLU A 194 11.30 -9.02 -10.45
C GLU A 194 10.45 -10.03 -11.22
N GLY A 195 10.01 -9.66 -12.41
CA GLY A 195 9.08 -10.48 -13.18
C GLY A 195 8.12 -9.62 -13.97
N TYR A 196 6.92 -10.14 -14.18
CA TYR A 196 5.92 -9.49 -15.02
C TYR A 196 4.55 -9.49 -14.35
N ILE A 197 3.89 -8.35 -14.39
CA ILE A 197 2.48 -8.23 -14.06
C ILE A 197 1.68 -8.09 -15.36
N ILE A 198 0.60 -8.85 -15.48
CA ILE A 198 -0.37 -8.67 -16.55
C ILE A 198 -1.21 -7.45 -16.27
N HIS A 199 -1.17 -6.49 -17.19
CA HIS A 199 -1.96 -5.28 -17.11
C HIS A 199 -2.27 -4.70 -18.49
N THR A 200 -3.55 -4.56 -18.80
CA THR A 200 -4.03 -3.80 -19.95
C THR A 200 -4.55 -2.41 -19.52
N PRO A 201 -3.98 -1.32 -20.08
CA PRO A 201 -4.44 0.03 -19.80
C PRO A 201 -5.83 0.31 -20.40
N ASP A 202 -6.28 -0.51 -21.35
CA ASP A 202 -7.56 -0.42 -22.03
C ASP A 202 -8.00 -1.83 -22.47
N ALA A 203 -8.82 -2.49 -21.65
CA ALA A 203 -9.27 -3.85 -21.89
C ALA A 203 -10.15 -4.01 -23.14
N LYS A 204 -10.70 -2.91 -23.69
CA LYS A 204 -11.46 -2.97 -24.96
C LYS A 204 -10.51 -2.97 -26.14
N LYS A 205 -9.48 -2.12 -26.10
CA LYS A 205 -8.50 -2.00 -27.17
C LYS A 205 -7.48 -3.13 -27.16
N TYR A 206 -7.11 -3.59 -25.97
CA TYR A 206 -6.12 -4.64 -25.73
C TYR A 206 -6.73 -5.68 -24.77
N PRO A 207 -7.66 -6.52 -25.25
CA PRO A 207 -8.26 -7.57 -24.44
C PRO A 207 -7.20 -8.59 -24.04
N LEU A 208 -7.30 -9.10 -22.81
CA LEU A 208 -6.41 -10.15 -22.34
C LEU A 208 -6.77 -11.49 -23.00
N PRO A 209 -5.78 -12.27 -23.47
CA PRO A 209 -6.01 -13.63 -23.96
C PRO A 209 -6.65 -14.55 -22.92
N ASN A 210 -7.34 -15.60 -23.39
CA ASN A 210 -7.88 -16.64 -22.53
C ASN A 210 -6.79 -17.26 -21.65
N GLY A 211 -6.98 -17.24 -20.33
CA GLY A 211 -6.03 -17.77 -19.35
C GLY A 211 -5.15 -16.71 -18.67
N LEU A 212 -5.15 -15.46 -19.18
CA LEU A 212 -4.56 -14.33 -18.50
C LEU A 212 -5.62 -13.47 -17.80
N HIS A 213 -5.27 -12.89 -16.66
CA HIS A 213 -6.13 -11.94 -15.94
C HIS A 213 -5.33 -10.77 -15.39
N GLU A 214 -6.00 -9.63 -15.19
CA GLU A 214 -5.41 -8.42 -14.59
C GLU A 214 -4.68 -8.75 -13.28
N GLY A 215 -3.55 -8.09 -13.02
CA GLY A 215 -2.77 -8.27 -11.79
C GLY A 215 -2.10 -9.64 -11.64
N GLN A 216 -2.25 -10.56 -12.60
CA GLN A 216 -1.54 -11.83 -12.59
C GLN A 216 -0.03 -11.59 -12.62
N TYR A 217 0.68 -12.16 -11.65
CA TYR A 217 2.13 -12.02 -11.53
C TYR A 217 2.87 -13.28 -11.94
N PHE A 218 3.93 -13.11 -12.72
CA PHE A 218 4.88 -14.12 -13.12
C PHE A 218 6.27 -13.74 -12.60
N PRO A 219 6.90 -14.55 -11.71
CA PRO A 219 8.24 -14.25 -11.23
C PRO A 219 9.27 -14.46 -12.34
N ASP A 220 10.28 -13.59 -12.42
CA ASP A 220 11.49 -13.83 -13.22
C ASP A 220 12.18 -15.13 -12.74
N CYS A 221 12.69 -15.94 -13.68
CA CYS A 221 13.33 -17.23 -13.44
C CYS A 221 12.39 -18.33 -12.90
N GLY A 222 11.08 -18.25 -13.18
CA GLY A 222 10.12 -19.30 -12.86
C GLY A 222 10.35 -20.59 -13.66
N SER A 223 10.04 -21.75 -13.08
CA SER A 223 10.18 -23.04 -13.77
C SER A 223 9.18 -23.16 -14.93
N GLY A 224 9.68 -23.06 -16.16
CA GLY A 224 9.01 -23.48 -17.39
C GLY A 224 8.55 -22.33 -18.28
N GLY A 225 9.20 -22.16 -19.43
CA GLY A 225 8.71 -21.50 -20.67
C GLY A 225 8.30 -20.02 -20.64
N LYS A 226 7.91 -19.48 -19.48
CA LYS A 226 7.17 -18.21 -19.39
C LYS A 226 8.07 -16.98 -19.46
N ASP A 227 9.32 -17.08 -19.05
CA ASP A 227 10.32 -16.03 -19.28
C ASP A 227 10.59 -15.88 -20.78
N TRP A 228 10.63 -17.01 -21.51
CA TRP A 228 10.81 -17.03 -22.97
C TRP A 228 9.63 -16.36 -23.68
N ASP A 229 8.39 -16.60 -23.24
CA ASP A 229 7.20 -15.94 -23.80
C ASP A 229 7.30 -14.41 -23.73
N PHE A 230 7.85 -13.84 -22.64
CA PHE A 230 8.06 -12.39 -22.57
C PHE A 230 9.15 -11.90 -23.54
N TYR A 231 10.33 -12.55 -23.54
CA TYR A 231 11.44 -12.14 -24.40
C TYR A 231 11.18 -12.38 -25.89
N CYS A 232 10.31 -13.33 -26.22
CA CYS A 232 9.99 -13.70 -27.60
C CYS A 232 8.64 -13.15 -28.10
N HIS A 233 7.74 -12.75 -27.21
CA HIS A 233 6.45 -12.14 -27.54
C HIS A 233 6.19 -10.89 -26.67
N PRO A 234 6.86 -9.75 -26.97
CA PRO A 234 6.64 -8.51 -26.23
C PRO A 234 5.24 -7.97 -26.51
N GLU A 235 4.27 -8.41 -25.71
CA GLU A 235 2.89 -7.98 -25.81
C GLU A 235 2.60 -6.78 -24.91
N ILE A 236 1.69 -5.91 -25.35
CA ILE A 236 1.38 -4.65 -24.67
C ILE A 236 0.78 -4.83 -23.28
N TYR A 237 0.42 -6.05 -22.85
CA TYR A 237 -0.12 -6.33 -21.52
C TYR A 237 0.90 -6.93 -20.54
N TYR A 238 2.11 -7.28 -20.98
CA TYR A 238 3.18 -7.62 -20.03
C TYR A 238 3.83 -6.33 -19.50
N ARG A 239 3.90 -6.20 -18.18
CA ARG A 239 4.60 -5.10 -17.50
C ARG A 239 5.72 -5.67 -16.65
N GLY A 240 6.96 -5.46 -17.09
CA GLY A 240 8.13 -5.80 -16.31
C GLY A 240 8.13 -5.06 -14.98
N THR A 241 8.39 -5.78 -13.90
CA THR A 241 8.60 -5.25 -12.57
C THR A 241 10.03 -5.53 -12.13
N ARG A 242 10.63 -4.63 -11.34
CA ARG A 242 12.03 -4.68 -10.93
C ARG A 242 12.15 -4.55 -9.42
N GLY A 243 11.84 -5.63 -8.69
CA GLY A 243 12.20 -5.94 -7.29
C GLY A 243 11.61 -5.03 -6.20
N PHE A 244 11.35 -3.78 -6.52
CA PHE A 244 11.06 -2.67 -5.63
C PHE A 244 9.77 -1.97 -6.07
N THR A 245 8.73 -2.78 -6.26
CA THR A 245 7.44 -2.33 -6.77
C THR A 245 6.64 -1.59 -5.71
N ALA A 246 6.47 -0.28 -5.82
CA ALA A 246 5.60 0.50 -4.91
C ALA A 246 4.12 0.47 -5.31
N ALA A 247 3.82 0.23 -6.58
CA ALA A 247 2.46 0.26 -7.12
C ALA A 247 2.02 -1.12 -7.60
N TYR A 248 0.84 -1.57 -7.15
CA TYR A 248 0.30 -2.89 -7.46
C TYR A 248 -1.14 -2.78 -7.94
N ILE A 249 -1.56 -3.73 -8.77
CA ILE A 249 -2.94 -3.87 -9.23
C ILE A 249 -3.69 -4.78 -8.26
N ASP A 250 -4.87 -4.34 -7.81
CA ASP A 250 -5.80 -5.16 -7.04
C ASP A 250 -7.01 -5.50 -7.90
N THR A 251 -7.19 -6.79 -8.15
CA THR A 251 -8.29 -7.34 -8.94
C THR A 251 -9.60 -7.38 -8.18
N ASN A 252 -9.59 -7.34 -6.84
CA ASN A 252 -10.82 -7.45 -6.04
C ASN A 252 -11.63 -6.17 -6.09
N TYR A 253 -10.99 -5.00 -6.20
CA TYR A 253 -11.67 -3.71 -6.28
C TYR A 253 -11.39 -2.93 -7.58
N HIS A 254 -10.60 -3.51 -8.48
CA HIS A 254 -10.22 -2.92 -9.77
C HIS A 254 -9.54 -1.55 -9.63
N GLY A 255 -8.33 -1.54 -9.09
CA GLY A 255 -7.55 -0.32 -9.00
C GLY A 255 -6.10 -0.54 -8.58
N ILE A 256 -5.33 0.55 -8.59
CA ILE A 256 -3.93 0.55 -8.22
C ILE A 256 -3.80 0.99 -6.76
N TYR A 257 -3.01 0.24 -5.98
CA TYR A 257 -2.61 0.64 -4.64
C TYR A 257 -1.12 0.88 -4.51
N LEU A 258 -0.78 1.80 -3.61
CA LEU A 258 0.60 2.25 -3.37
C LEU A 258 1.05 1.85 -1.96
N THR A 259 2.20 1.19 -1.85
CA THR A 259 2.71 0.69 -0.57
C THR A 259 4.20 0.95 -0.43
N TYR A 260 4.59 1.38 0.77
CA TYR A 260 5.99 1.48 1.20
C TYR A 260 6.13 0.85 2.58
N HIS A 261 7.31 0.38 2.93
CA HIS A 261 7.57 -0.17 4.27
C HIS A 261 8.95 0.22 4.79
N CYS A 262 9.11 0.17 6.11
CA CYS A 262 10.41 0.26 6.75
C CYS A 262 10.55 -0.91 7.73
N ARG A 263 11.60 -1.71 7.54
CA ARG A 263 11.89 -2.87 8.39
C ARG A 263 12.44 -2.44 9.74
N ASN A 264 12.16 -3.21 10.77
CA ASN A 264 12.77 -3.05 12.08
C ASN A 264 14.23 -3.51 12.04
N SER A 265 15.16 -2.56 11.96
CA SER A 265 16.60 -2.84 11.87
C SER A 265 17.22 -3.42 13.16
N GLN A 266 16.48 -3.45 14.27
CA GLN A 266 16.94 -4.05 15.53
C GLN A 266 16.74 -5.56 15.56
N ILE A 267 16.01 -6.11 14.59
CA ILE A 267 15.83 -7.54 14.41
C ILE A 267 16.84 -7.99 13.36
N ALA A 268 17.72 -8.90 13.74
CA ALA A 268 18.50 -9.68 12.79
C ALA A 268 17.56 -10.69 12.10
N ASP A 269 16.72 -10.22 11.17
CA ASP A 269 16.19 -11.11 10.15
C ASP A 269 17.32 -11.26 9.13
N THR A 270 17.71 -12.52 8.87
CA THR A 270 18.83 -12.87 7.97
C THR A 270 18.80 -11.98 6.74
N ALA A 271 19.88 -11.22 6.57
CA ALA A 271 20.08 -10.39 5.41
C ALA A 271 19.85 -11.22 4.16
N PHE A 272 19.01 -10.66 3.32
CA PHE A 272 18.75 -11.04 1.96
C PHE A 272 20.08 -11.14 1.20
N GLN A 273 20.36 -12.32 0.66
CA GLN A 273 21.51 -12.56 -0.19
C GLN A 273 21.16 -12.06 -1.59
N ALA A 274 21.76 -10.96 -2.02
CA ALA A 274 21.80 -10.60 -3.44
C ALA A 274 22.73 -11.62 -4.12
N GLY A 275 22.16 -12.70 -4.61
CA GLY A 275 22.89 -13.75 -5.30
C GLY A 275 21.93 -14.81 -5.80
N SER A 276 21.99 -15.08 -7.10
CA SER A 276 21.22 -16.10 -7.80
C SER A 276 21.12 -17.41 -6.99
N PRO A 277 19.96 -18.07 -6.97
CA PRO A 277 19.79 -19.33 -6.25
C PRO A 277 20.62 -20.42 -6.95
N GLY A 278 21.86 -20.64 -6.50
CA GLY A 278 22.73 -21.62 -7.14
C GLY A 278 24.06 -21.95 -6.49
N TYR A 279 24.55 -21.20 -5.49
CA TYR A 279 25.83 -21.52 -4.85
C TYR A 279 25.63 -22.06 -3.42
N PRO A 280 25.78 -23.39 -3.21
CA PRO A 280 25.78 -23.95 -1.88
C PRO A 280 27.11 -23.62 -1.20
N GLY A 281 27.03 -22.83 -0.14
CA GLY A 281 28.15 -22.57 0.76
C GLY A 281 29.12 -21.53 0.20
N ASP A 282 28.97 -20.28 0.66
CA ASP A 282 30.12 -19.53 1.14
C ASP A 282 29.67 -18.30 1.91
N ARG A 283 30.31 -18.08 3.07
CA ARG A 283 30.20 -16.83 3.82
C ARG A 283 30.90 -15.74 3.00
N PHE A 284 30.17 -15.09 2.10
CA PHE A 284 30.69 -13.90 1.44
C PHE A 284 30.92 -12.81 2.50
N ARG A 285 32.19 -12.56 2.82
CA ARG A 285 32.59 -11.29 3.44
C ARG A 285 32.12 -10.20 2.50
N THR A 286 31.36 -9.25 3.03
CA THR A 286 30.97 -8.02 2.34
C THR A 286 32.22 -7.36 1.78
N TRP A 287 32.36 -7.34 0.46
CA TRP A 287 33.27 -6.45 -0.23
C TRP A 287 32.67 -5.05 -0.19
N ILE A 288 32.89 -4.36 0.92
CA ILE A 288 32.94 -2.90 0.92
C ILE A 288 34.39 -2.59 0.56
N SER A 289 34.68 -2.29 -0.70
CA SER A 289 35.91 -1.59 -1.04
C SER A 289 35.77 -0.18 -0.49
N TYR A 290 36.37 0.07 0.68
CA TYR A 290 36.75 1.42 1.04
C TYR A 290 37.79 1.89 0.00
N PRO A 291 37.72 3.12 -0.50
CA PRO A 291 38.88 3.70 -1.17
C PRO A 291 39.99 3.81 -0.12
N GLU A 292 41.10 3.10 -0.35
CA GLU A 292 42.33 3.31 0.40
C GLU A 292 42.92 4.69 0.05
N GLU A 293 43.53 5.32 1.05
CA GLU A 293 44.28 6.58 0.94
C GLU A 293 45.46 6.50 -0.04
#